data_AF-A0A967I9Z9-F1
#
_entry.id   AF-A0A967I9Z9-F1
#
_cell.length_a   1.000
_cell.length_b   1.000
_cell.length_c   1.000
_cell.angle_alpha   90.00
_cell.angle_beta   90.00
_cell.angle_gamma   90.00
#
_symmetry.space_group_name_H-M   'P 1'
#
loop_
_entity.id
_entity.type
_entity.pdbx_description
1 polymer ?
#
loop_
_entity_poly.entity_id
_entity_poly.type
_entity_poly.pdbx_seq_one_letter_code
_entity_poly.pdbx_strand_id
1 'polypeptide(L)'
;MNKSIGRKPEWLKVKVPGGAGYKRIDRYHRDQGLHTVCRSAACPNQGECWGNGTATFMILGDRCSRNCGFCNVAHGELLPP
;
A
#
# COMPACT_ATOMS: atom_id res chain seq x y z
N MET A 1 24.67 4.12 -10.06
CA MET A 1 25.03 2.69 -9.94
C MET A 1 23.76 1.87 -10.07
N ASN A 2 23.54 1.26 -11.23
CA ASN A 2 22.33 0.50 -11.53
C ASN A 2 22.52 -0.94 -11.05
N LYS A 3 22.30 -1.19 -9.75
CA LYS A 3 22.35 -2.54 -9.18
C LYS A 3 21.11 -3.28 -9.69
N SER A 4 21.29 -4.21 -10.63
CA SER A 4 20.19 -5.03 -11.13
C SER A 4 19.48 -5.69 -9.93
N ILE A 5 18.24 -5.31 -9.68
CA ILE A 5 17.45 -5.90 -8.60
C ILE A 5 17.17 -7.34 -9.00
N GLY A 6 17.88 -8.29 -8.38
CA GLY A 6 17.67 -9.72 -8.62
C GLY A 6 16.22 -10.13 -8.34
N ARG A 7 15.75 -11.19 -9.01
CA ARG A 7 14.41 -11.73 -8.74
C ARG A 7 14.28 -12.08 -7.25
N LYS A 8 13.12 -11.79 -6.66
CA LYS A 8 12.80 -12.21 -5.30
C LYS A 8 12.82 -13.74 -5.20
N PRO A 9 13.34 -14.31 -4.10
CA PRO A 9 13.32 -15.76 -3.88
C PRO A 9 11.88 -16.26 -3.73
N GLU A 10 11.66 -17.55 -3.98
CA GLU A 10 10.30 -18.12 -4.02
C GLU A 10 9.54 -17.95 -2.70
N TRP A 11 10.23 -18.16 -1.57
CA TRP A 11 9.64 -18.06 -0.23
C TRP A 11 9.16 -16.63 0.15
N LEU A 12 9.61 -15.60 -0.58
CA LEU A 12 9.23 -14.20 -0.33
C LEU A 12 8.03 -13.75 -1.19
N LYS A 13 7.55 -14.59 -2.10
CA LYS A 13 6.44 -14.24 -2.98
C LYS A 13 5.11 -14.52 -2.30
N VAL A 14 4.15 -13.63 -2.54
CA VAL A 14 2.76 -13.76 -2.07
C VAL A 14 1.83 -13.97 -3.25
N LYS A 15 0.68 -14.60 -3.01
CA LYS A 15 -0.37 -14.75 -4.02
C LYS A 15 -1.04 -13.39 -4.28
N VAL A 16 -1.55 -13.23 -5.49
CA VAL A 16 -2.32 -12.04 -5.86
C VAL A 16 -3.56 -11.96 -4.95
N PRO A 17 -3.83 -10.80 -4.34
CA PRO A 17 -4.95 -10.63 -3.41
C PRO A 17 -6.30 -10.79 -4.11
N GLY A 18 -7.29 -11.32 -3.40
CA GLY A 18 -8.64 -11.57 -3.92
C GLY A 18 -9.65 -11.91 -2.82
N GLY A 19 -10.88 -12.26 -3.23
CA GLY A 19 -11.96 -12.63 -2.31
C GLY A 19 -12.84 -11.45 -1.84
N ALA A 20 -13.93 -11.78 -1.14
CA ALA A 20 -14.96 -10.81 -0.75
C ALA A 20 -14.46 -9.80 0.29
N GLY A 21 -13.68 -10.24 1.30
CA GLY A 21 -13.11 -9.37 2.33
C GLY A 21 -12.19 -8.30 1.75
N TYR A 22 -11.25 -8.72 0.89
CA TYR A 22 -10.38 -7.81 0.14
C TYR A 22 -11.20 -6.79 -0.67
N LYS A 23 -12.18 -7.26 -1.46
CA LYS A 23 -13.02 -6.39 -2.29
C LYS A 23 -13.85 -5.40 -1.48
N ARG A 24 -14.28 -5.76 -0.26
CA ARG A 24 -15.01 -4.88 0.64
C ARG A 24 -14.17 -3.67 1.03
N ILE A 25 -12.96 -3.91 1.54
CA ILE A 25 -12.05 -2.83 1.91
C ILE A 25 -11.58 -2.05 0.68
N ASP A 26 -11.27 -2.74 -0.42
CA ASP A 26 -10.84 -2.11 -1.68
C ASP A 26 -11.88 -1.13 -2.25
N ARG A 27 -13.17 -1.44 -2.08
CA ARG A 27 -14.27 -0.56 -2.44
C ARG A 27 -14.40 0.60 -1.45
N TYR A 28 -14.41 0.30 -0.15
CA TYR A 28 -14.60 1.29 0.90
C TYR A 28 -13.57 2.43 0.83
N HIS A 29 -12.28 2.13 0.71
CA HIS A 29 -11.27 3.19 0.65
C HIS A 29 -11.44 4.08 -0.59
N ARG A 30 -11.80 3.50 -1.75
CA ARG A 30 -12.03 4.27 -2.99
C ARG A 30 -13.26 5.16 -2.90
N ASP A 31 -14.38 4.57 -2.48
CA ASP A 31 -15.67 5.27 -2.44
C ASP A 31 -15.65 6.43 -1.44
N GLN A 32 -14.81 6.33 -0.40
CA GLN A 32 -14.64 7.37 0.61
C GLN A 32 -13.45 8.30 0.35
N GLY A 33 -12.70 8.12 -0.74
CA GLY A 33 -11.51 8.92 -1.03
C GLY A 33 -10.41 8.80 0.03
N LEU A 34 -10.33 7.65 0.71
CA LEU A 34 -9.38 7.43 1.80
C LEU A 34 -8.10 6.75 1.30
N HIS A 35 -6.98 7.14 1.90
CA HIS A 35 -5.69 6.54 1.61
C HIS A 35 -5.31 5.50 2.68
N THR A 36 -4.58 4.46 2.26
CA THR A 36 -4.08 3.43 3.18
C THR A 36 -2.60 3.18 2.94
N VAL A 37 -1.84 2.97 4.02
CA VAL A 37 -0.42 2.61 3.90
C VAL A 37 -0.27 1.22 3.25
N CYS A 38 -1.28 0.36 3.38
CA CYS A 38 -1.34 -0.94 2.70
C CYS A 38 -1.10 -0.79 1.20
N ARG A 39 -1.73 0.21 0.57
CA ARG A 39 -1.61 0.46 -0.87
C ARG A 39 -0.47 1.43 -1.21
N SER A 40 -0.36 2.55 -0.52
CA SER A 40 0.65 3.58 -0.81
C SER A 40 2.08 3.07 -0.63
N ALA A 41 2.32 2.17 0.34
CA ALA A 41 3.63 1.56 0.55
C ALA A 41 3.83 0.23 -0.21
N ALA A 42 2.87 -0.19 -1.05
CA ALA A 42 2.90 -1.46 -1.78
C ALA A 42 3.14 -2.68 -0.86
N CYS A 43 2.38 -2.76 0.24
CA CYS A 43 2.55 -3.82 1.24
C CYS A 43 2.18 -5.20 0.67
N PRO A 44 3.05 -6.22 0.78
CA PRO A 44 2.76 -7.56 0.28
C PRO A 44 1.60 -8.26 1.04
N ASN A 45 1.30 -7.81 2.26
CA ASN A 45 0.27 -8.43 3.11
C ASN A 45 -1.13 -7.83 2.90
N GLN A 46 -1.30 -6.90 1.94
CA GLN A 46 -2.58 -6.21 1.71
C GLN A 46 -3.75 -7.20 1.52
N GLY A 47 -3.53 -8.32 0.81
CA GLY A 47 -4.55 -9.34 0.59
C GLY A 47 -5.04 -10.01 1.87
N GLU A 48 -4.10 -10.42 2.72
CA GLU A 48 -4.37 -11.09 3.98
C GLU A 48 -5.06 -10.13 4.96
N CYS A 49 -4.49 -8.95 5.18
CA CYS A 49 -5.03 -7.97 6.12
C CYS A 49 -6.45 -7.54 5.73
N TRP A 50 -6.67 -7.17 4.46
CA TRP A 50 -7.99 -6.74 4.01
C TRP A 50 -8.98 -7.91 3.96
N GLY A 51 -8.52 -9.11 3.64
CA GLY A 51 -9.32 -10.34 3.74
C GLY A 51 -9.89 -10.55 5.15
N ASN A 52 -9.10 -10.24 6.18
CA ASN A 52 -9.48 -10.27 7.59
C ASN A 52 -10.23 -9.00 8.06
N GLY A 53 -10.51 -8.06 7.16
CA GLY A 53 -11.21 -6.81 7.50
C GLY A 53 -10.34 -5.75 8.19
N THR A 54 -9.01 -5.89 8.13
CA THR A 54 -8.06 -4.97 8.76
C THR A 54 -7.37 -4.08 7.72
N ALA A 55 -7.34 -2.77 7.97
CA ALA A 55 -6.60 -1.81 7.15
C ALA A 55 -5.98 -0.71 8.03
N THR A 56 -4.88 -0.14 7.56
CA THR A 56 -4.22 1.00 8.22
C THR A 56 -4.35 2.23 7.33
N PHE A 57 -5.12 3.21 7.79
CA PHE A 57 -5.43 4.42 7.05
C PHE A 57 -4.34 5.50 7.22
N MET A 58 -4.18 6.30 6.19
CA MET A 58 -3.36 7.51 6.18
C MET A 58 -4.29 8.72 6.18
N ILE A 59 -4.09 9.62 7.14
CA ILE A 59 -5.03 10.73 7.41
C ILE A 59 -4.71 12.04 6.68
N LEU A 60 -3.48 12.22 6.18
CA LEU A 60 -3.01 13.48 5.56
C LEU A 60 -2.69 13.29 4.06
N GLY A 61 -3.51 12.49 3.37
CA GLY A 61 -3.29 12.14 1.97
C GLY A 61 -2.33 10.97 1.77
N ASP A 62 -1.90 10.78 0.52
CA ASP A 62 -0.99 9.70 0.09
C ASP A 62 0.45 10.15 -0.17
N ARG A 63 0.77 11.43 0.05
CA ARG A 63 2.09 11.99 -0.19
C ARG A 63 2.78 12.38 1.10
N CYS A 64 4.08 12.11 1.18
CA CYS A 64 4.93 12.51 2.30
C CYS A 64 5.87 13.65 1.88
N SER A 65 6.06 14.66 2.72
CA SER A 65 7.07 15.70 2.48
C SER A 65 8.51 15.21 2.70
N ARG A 66 8.67 14.02 3.29
CA ARG A 66 9.97 13.35 3.49
C ARG A 66 10.21 12.29 2.42
N ASN A 67 11.48 11.90 2.25
CA ASN A 67 11.90 10.87 1.29
C ASN A 67 12.81 9.82 1.95
N CYS A 68 12.24 9.00 2.85
CA CYS A 68 12.98 7.93 3.50
C CYS A 68 13.41 6.88 2.46
N GLY A 69 14.71 6.52 2.41
CA GLY A 69 15.27 5.66 1.35
C GLY A 69 14.70 4.25 1.23
N PHE A 70 13.86 3.80 2.17
CA PHE A 70 13.17 2.50 2.14
C PHE A 70 11.67 2.62 1.84
N CYS A 71 11.09 3.82 1.93
CA CYS A 71 9.65 4.00 1.92
C CYS A 71 9.14 4.14 0.47
N ASN A 72 8.09 3.40 0.15
CA ASN A 72 7.49 3.44 -1.19
C ASN A 72 6.34 4.46 -1.32
N VAL A 73 5.98 5.15 -0.23
CA VAL A 73 4.96 6.22 -0.28
C VAL A 73 5.48 7.35 -1.17
N ALA A 74 4.60 7.89 -2.02
CA ALA A 74 4.96 9.01 -2.89
C ALA A 74 5.49 10.19 -2.05
N HIS A 75 6.56 10.82 -2.49
CA HIS A 75 7.10 12.00 -1.82
C HIS A 75 6.91 13.25 -2.68
N GLY A 76 6.90 14.41 -2.05
CA GLY A 76 6.81 15.70 -2.72
C GLY A 76 5.96 16.72 -1.95
N GLU A 77 5.52 17.76 -2.66
CA GLU A 77 4.66 18.80 -2.12
C GLU A 77 3.29 18.25 -1.69
N LEU A 78 2.89 18.59 -0.47
CA LEU A 78 1.63 18.15 0.12
C LEU A 78 0.46 18.93 -0.51
N LEU A 79 -0.63 18.22 -0.78
CA LEU A 79 -1.87 18.86 -1.22
C LEU A 79 -2.55 19.55 -0.02
N PRO A 80 -3.27 20.66 -0.26
CA PRO A 80 -4.15 21.23 0.74
C PRO A 80 -5.18 20.19 1.22
N PRO A 81 -5.60 20.26 2.50
CA PRO A 81 -6.65 19.39 3.04
C PRO A 81 -8.02 19.64 2.41
#